data_AF-A0A7S1R1J5-F1
#
_entry.id   AF-A0A7S1R1J5-F1
#
_cell.length_a   1.000
_cell.length_b   1.000
_cell.length_c   1.000
_cell.angle_alpha   90.00
_cell.angle_beta   90.00
_cell.angle_gamma   90.00
#
_symmetry.space_group_name_H-M   'P 1'
#
loop_
_entity.id
_entity.type
_entity.pdbx_description
1 polymer ?
#
loop_
_entity_poly.entity_id
_entity_poly.type
_entity_poly.pdbx_seq_one_letter_code
_entity_poly.pdbx_strand_id
1 'polypeptide(L)'
;HLLQSRLQPNTTTFNALVDAAAKQGDVAEAEHWSSRMLAFGLSPSAQTYNSLISAAARRGDLATAERLQSRMAESRTPPSAATYNALLYAAAKREDLAAAERLCSQMLAARLALGTAAFNSLVSTA
;
A
#
# COMPACT_ATOMS: atom_id res chain seq x y z
N HIS A 1 21.33 -18.30 12.54
CA HIS A 1 22.51 -18.48 11.69
C HIS A 1 22.36 -17.69 10.38
N LEU A 2 22.21 -16.36 10.45
CA LEU A 2 22.05 -15.44 9.30
C LEU A 2 22.79 -14.09 9.50
N LEU A 3 23.67 -13.98 10.49
CA LEU A 3 24.33 -12.72 10.88
C LEU A 3 25.84 -12.71 10.60
N GLN A 4 26.31 -13.48 9.62
CA GLN A 4 27.74 -13.55 9.26
C GLN A 4 27.98 -13.52 7.75
N SER A 5 27.27 -12.65 7.04
CA SER A 5 27.67 -12.27 5.70
C SER A 5 27.74 -10.75 5.63
N ARG A 6 28.83 -10.23 5.04
CA ARG A 6 29.06 -8.81 4.75
C ARG A 6 28.06 -8.25 3.72
N LEU A 7 26.79 -8.68 3.80
CA LEU A 7 25.72 -8.26 2.93
C LEU A 7 25.17 -6.94 3.45
N GLN A 8 25.58 -5.86 2.80
CA GLN A 8 24.94 -4.56 2.95
C GLN A 8 23.45 -4.72 2.64
N PRO A 9 22.54 -4.35 3.56
CA PRO A 9 21.11 -4.36 3.31
C PRO A 9 20.79 -3.60 2.03
N ASN A 10 20.02 -4.21 1.14
CA ASN A 10 19.59 -3.63 -0.12
C ASN A 10 18.05 -3.53 -0.18
N THR A 11 17.52 -2.95 -1.26
CA THR A 11 16.07 -2.78 -1.46
C THR A 11 15.29 -4.08 -1.28
N THR A 12 15.81 -5.21 -1.77
CA THR A 12 15.16 -6.51 -1.62
C THR A 12 15.06 -6.93 -0.16
N THR A 13 16.11 -6.72 0.62
CA THR A 13 16.15 -7.03 2.05
C THR A 13 15.11 -6.20 2.82
N PHE A 14 15.07 -4.90 2.58
CA PHE A 14 14.09 -4.02 3.21
C PHE A 14 12.66 -4.34 2.77
N ASN A 15 12.42 -4.64 1.49
CA ASN A 15 11.10 -5.04 1.00
C ASN A 15 10.61 -6.32 1.66
N ALA A 16 11.48 -7.29 1.91
CA ALA A 16 11.11 -8.51 2.63
C ALA A 16 10.71 -8.21 4.09
N LEU A 17 11.43 -7.32 4.78
CA LEU A 17 11.09 -6.91 6.15
C LEU A 17 9.76 -6.16 6.21
N VAL A 18 9.55 -5.21 5.28
CA VAL A 18 8.29 -4.48 5.15
C VAL A 18 7.13 -5.42 4.85
N ASP A 19 7.29 -6.34 3.89
CA ASP A 19 6.25 -7.32 3.52
C ASP A 19 5.93 -8.28 4.69
N ALA A 20 6.95 -8.74 5.42
CA ALA A 20 6.74 -9.59 6.59
C ALA A 20 5.93 -8.87 7.69
N ALA A 21 6.31 -7.64 8.05
CA ALA A 21 5.57 -6.84 9.02
C ALA A 21 4.14 -6.51 8.54
N ALA A 22 4.00 -6.14 7.26
CA ALA A 22 2.72 -5.86 6.61
C ALA A 22 1.77 -7.08 6.62
N LYS A 23 2.29 -8.29 6.42
CA LYS A 23 1.52 -9.54 6.48
C LYS A 23 1.08 -9.89 7.91
N GLN A 24 1.85 -9.49 8.91
CA GLN A 24 1.46 -9.61 10.32
C GLN A 24 0.45 -8.52 10.74
N GLY A 25 0.15 -7.56 9.86
CA GLY A 25 -0.74 -6.44 10.16
C GLY A 25 -0.07 -5.35 10.99
N ASP A 26 1.24 -5.43 11.23
CA ASP A 26 2.01 -4.42 11.95
C ASP A 26 2.49 -3.34 10.98
N VAL A 27 1.62 -2.37 10.71
CA VAL A 27 1.94 -1.22 9.86
C VAL A 27 3.00 -0.33 10.49
N ALA A 28 3.09 -0.24 11.82
CA ALA A 28 4.07 0.62 12.47
C ALA A 28 5.48 0.08 12.24
N GLU A 29 5.67 -1.22 12.42
CA GLU A 29 6.93 -1.91 12.12
C GLU A 29 7.25 -1.87 10.61
N ALA A 30 6.25 -2.03 9.75
CA ALA A 30 6.44 -1.91 8.32
C ALA A 30 6.89 -0.48 7.90
N GLU A 31 6.30 0.57 8.49
CA GLU A 31 6.75 1.95 8.29
C GLU A 31 8.14 2.20 8.87
N HIS A 32 8.48 1.57 10.01
CA HIS A 32 9.83 1.62 10.57
C HIS A 32 10.87 1.11 9.57
N TRP A 33 10.64 -0.06 8.96
CA TRP A 33 11.54 -0.60 7.95
C TRP A 33 11.62 0.26 6.69
N SER A 34 10.51 0.87 6.27
CA SER A 34 10.52 1.82 5.15
C SER A 34 11.32 3.09 5.45
N SER A 35 11.25 3.62 6.67
CA SER A 35 12.07 4.76 7.10
C SER A 35 13.54 4.39 7.24
N ARG A 36 13.86 3.19 7.74
CA ARG A 36 15.24 2.68 7.80
C ARG A 36 15.83 2.53 6.41
N MET A 37 15.04 2.10 5.42
CA MET A 37 15.46 2.02 4.02
C MET A 37 15.94 3.39 3.51
N LEU A 38 15.19 4.46 3.77
CA LEU A 38 15.59 5.84 3.44
C LEU A 38 16.89 6.26 4.13
N ALA A 39 17.05 5.91 5.41
CA ALA A 39 18.28 6.21 6.16
C ALA A 39 19.53 5.50 5.60
N PHE A 40 19.34 4.40 4.87
CA PHE A 40 20.40 3.70 4.14
C PHE A 40 20.62 4.26 2.71
N GLY A 41 19.97 5.36 2.34
CA GLY A 41 20.07 5.96 1.00
C GLY A 41 19.29 5.19 -0.06
N LEU A 42 18.36 4.32 0.34
CA LEU A 42 17.52 3.54 -0.57
C LEU A 42 16.10 4.13 -0.61
N SER A 43 15.49 4.15 -1.79
CA SER A 43 14.14 4.71 -1.96
C SER A 43 13.06 3.62 -1.96
N PRO A 44 11.99 3.75 -1.15
CA PRO A 44 10.85 2.84 -1.21
C PRO A 44 10.34 2.66 -2.63
N SER A 45 10.15 1.40 -3.04
CA SER A 45 9.64 1.07 -4.37
C SER A 45 8.12 0.94 -4.37
N ALA A 46 7.52 0.78 -5.55
CA ALA A 46 6.10 0.49 -5.67
C ALA A 46 5.67 -0.75 -4.85
N GLN A 47 6.56 -1.74 -4.74
CA GLN A 47 6.31 -2.93 -3.92
C GLN A 47 6.28 -2.59 -2.42
N THR A 48 7.19 -1.72 -1.95
CA THR A 48 7.23 -1.25 -0.57
C THR A 48 5.92 -0.54 -0.20
N TYR A 49 5.50 0.42 -1.02
CA TYR A 49 4.26 1.16 -0.79
C TYR A 49 3.03 0.28 -0.85
N ASN A 50 2.92 -0.61 -1.85
CA ASN A 50 1.78 -1.51 -1.96
C ASN A 50 1.66 -2.46 -0.77
N SER A 51 2.78 -2.88 -0.18
CA SER A 51 2.78 -3.72 1.03
C SER A 51 2.25 -2.94 2.24
N LEU A 52 2.71 -1.72 2.44
CA LEU A 52 2.25 -0.82 3.51
C LEU A 52 0.75 -0.49 3.37
N ILE A 53 0.33 -0.09 2.17
CA ILE A 53 -1.06 0.27 1.85
C ILE A 53 -1.97 -0.95 2.04
N SER A 54 -1.56 -2.13 1.58
CA SER A 54 -2.32 -3.36 1.78
C SER A 54 -2.47 -3.71 3.27
N ALA A 55 -1.43 -3.52 4.08
CA ALA A 55 -1.50 -3.76 5.52
C ALA A 55 -2.48 -2.80 6.22
N ALA A 56 -2.42 -1.51 5.90
CA ALA A 56 -3.38 -0.53 6.41
C ALA A 56 -4.81 -0.86 5.98
N ALA A 57 -5.01 -1.21 4.71
CA ALA A 57 -6.30 -1.59 4.15
C ALA A 57 -6.91 -2.83 4.82
N ARG A 58 -6.10 -3.85 5.12
CA ARG A 58 -6.56 -5.06 5.84
C ARG A 58 -7.14 -4.74 7.22
N ARG A 59 -6.67 -3.67 7.86
CA ARG A 59 -7.20 -3.19 9.15
C ARG A 59 -8.37 -2.21 9.01
N GLY A 60 -8.78 -1.87 7.79
CA GLY A 60 -9.79 -0.82 7.55
C GLY A 60 -9.28 0.59 7.87
N ASP A 61 -7.96 0.78 7.95
CA ASP A 61 -7.34 2.08 8.21
C ASP A 61 -7.13 2.82 6.88
N LEU A 62 -8.23 3.37 6.36
CA LEU A 62 -8.25 4.11 5.10
C LEU A 62 -7.37 5.37 5.16
N ALA A 63 -7.36 6.08 6.30
CA ALA A 63 -6.59 7.31 6.45
C ALA A 63 -5.08 7.07 6.28
N THR A 64 -4.54 6.02 6.92
CA THR A 64 -3.14 5.63 6.73
C THR A 64 -2.88 5.18 5.29
N ALA A 65 -3.79 4.42 4.69
CA ALA A 65 -3.65 3.95 3.32
C ALA A 65 -3.60 5.12 2.30
N GLU A 66 -4.48 6.13 2.43
CA GLU A 66 -4.47 7.34 1.60
C GLU A 66 -3.20 8.17 1.80
N ARG A 67 -2.76 8.36 3.06
CA ARG A 67 -1.49 9.05 3.35
C ARG A 67 -0.29 8.37 2.67
N LEU A 68 -0.24 7.05 2.70
CA LEU A 68 0.82 6.28 2.04
C LEU A 68 0.75 6.37 0.51
N GLN A 69 -0.45 6.43 -0.07
CA GLN A 69 -0.65 6.68 -1.49
C GLN A 69 -0.17 8.08 -1.90
N SER A 70 -0.43 9.11 -1.09
CA SER A 70 0.09 10.47 -1.35
C SER A 70 1.63 10.49 -1.32
N ARG A 71 2.25 9.87 -0.31
CA ARG A 71 3.72 9.73 -0.25
C ARG A 71 4.29 8.97 -1.45
N MET A 72 3.59 7.94 -1.92
CA MET A 72 3.95 7.19 -3.11
C MET A 72 4.00 8.12 -4.33
N ALA A 73 2.97 8.94 -4.55
CA ALA A 73 2.93 9.92 -5.63
C ALA A 73 4.02 11.01 -5.52
N GLU A 74 4.28 11.54 -4.31
CA GLU A 74 5.34 12.51 -4.03
C GLU A 74 6.74 11.93 -4.34
N SER A 75 6.94 10.63 -4.09
CA SER A 75 8.18 9.92 -4.43
C SER A 75 8.33 9.58 -5.92
N ARG A 76 7.48 10.18 -6.78
CA ARG A 76 7.41 9.91 -8.24
C ARG A 76 7.18 8.44 -8.58
N THR A 77 6.62 7.67 -7.65
CA THR A 77 6.21 6.29 -7.87
C THR A 77 4.69 6.31 -8.13
N PRO A 78 4.22 6.05 -9.35
CA PRO A 78 2.80 6.16 -9.65
C PRO A 78 1.99 5.04 -8.98
N PRO A 79 0.86 5.34 -8.32
CA PRO A 79 -0.07 4.32 -7.83
C PRO A 79 -0.49 3.35 -8.95
N SER A 80 -0.60 2.07 -8.63
CA SER A 80 -1.04 1.04 -9.57
C SER A 80 -2.47 0.58 -9.27
N ALA A 81 -3.03 -0.29 -10.13
CA ALA A 81 -4.33 -0.90 -9.86
C ALA A 81 -4.36 -1.64 -8.51
N ALA A 82 -3.24 -2.26 -8.09
CA ALA A 82 -3.14 -2.90 -6.78
C ALA A 82 -3.27 -1.87 -5.64
N THR A 83 -2.71 -0.67 -5.81
CA THR A 83 -2.82 0.42 -4.84
C THR A 83 -4.28 0.85 -4.66
N TYR A 84 -4.99 1.11 -5.76
CA TYR A 84 -6.39 1.52 -5.70
C TYR A 84 -7.31 0.41 -5.19
N ASN A 85 -7.08 -0.85 -5.58
CA ASN A 85 -7.86 -1.97 -5.06
C ASN A 85 -7.73 -2.11 -3.54
N ALA A 86 -6.53 -1.88 -2.97
CA ALA A 86 -6.33 -1.88 -1.53
C ALA A 86 -7.08 -0.71 -0.85
N LEU A 87 -7.04 0.49 -1.43
CA LEU A 87 -7.78 1.65 -0.92
C LEU A 87 -9.30 1.42 -0.95
N LEU A 88 -9.82 0.91 -2.06
CA LEU A 88 -11.23 0.56 -2.22
C LEU A 88 -11.67 -0.51 -1.22
N TYR A 89 -10.84 -1.52 -0.97
CA TYR A 89 -11.09 -2.53 0.06
C TYR A 89 -11.19 -1.89 1.46
N ALA A 90 -10.30 -0.94 1.77
CA ALA A 90 -10.33 -0.22 3.05
C ALA A 90 -11.59 0.65 3.19
N ALA A 91 -12.01 1.33 2.12
CA ALA A 91 -13.23 2.14 2.08
C ALA A 91 -14.49 1.26 2.25
N ALA A 92 -14.57 0.14 1.54
CA ALA A 92 -15.66 -0.83 1.68
C ALA A 92 -15.76 -1.39 3.10
N LYS A 93 -14.63 -1.72 3.74
CA LYS A 93 -14.59 -2.14 5.16
C LYS A 93 -15.14 -1.10 6.14
N ARG A 94 -15.09 0.17 5.78
CA ARG A 94 -15.60 1.29 6.58
C ARG A 94 -17.01 1.72 6.18
N GLU A 95 -17.60 1.08 5.17
CA GLU A 95 -18.86 1.50 4.53
C GLU A 95 -18.81 2.95 4.03
N ASP A 96 -17.62 3.43 3.65
CA ASP A 96 -17.39 4.81 3.19
C ASP A 96 -17.58 4.89 1.67
N LEU A 97 -18.85 5.02 1.24
CA LEU A 97 -19.23 5.10 -0.16
C LEU A 97 -18.61 6.32 -0.86
N ALA A 98 -18.56 7.47 -0.18
CA ALA A 98 -18.01 8.69 -0.74
C ALA A 98 -16.50 8.55 -1.05
N ALA A 99 -15.75 7.88 -0.17
CA ALA A 99 -14.37 7.54 -0.45
C ALA A 99 -14.25 6.54 -1.61
N ALA A 100 -15.09 5.50 -1.65
CA ALA A 100 -15.08 4.51 -2.74
C ALA A 100 -15.32 5.17 -4.11
N GLU A 101 -16.31 6.05 -4.24
CA GLU A 101 -16.63 6.78 -5.46
C GLU A 101 -15.47 7.69 -5.92
N ARG A 102 -14.85 8.44 -4.98
CA ARG A 102 -13.66 9.25 -5.29
C ARG A 102 -12.52 8.38 -5.81
N LEU A 103 -12.23 7.27 -5.13
CA LEU A 103 -11.11 6.39 -5.48
C LEU A 103 -11.33 5.72 -6.84
N CYS A 104 -12.55 5.30 -7.17
CA CYS A 104 -12.90 4.81 -8.50
C CYS A 104 -12.70 5.87 -9.58
N SER A 105 -13.15 7.11 -9.32
CA SER A 105 -12.97 8.23 -10.25
C SER A 105 -11.49 8.53 -10.50
N GLN A 106 -10.67 8.52 -9.45
CA GLN A 106 -9.21 8.69 -9.56
C GLN A 106 -8.54 7.56 -10.35
N MET A 107 -8.95 6.32 -10.10
CA MET A 107 -8.43 5.14 -10.82
C MET A 107 -8.76 5.19 -12.32
N LEU A 108 -9.97 5.60 -12.67
CA LEU A 108 -10.40 5.82 -14.06
C LEU A 108 -9.64 6.98 -14.73
N ALA A 109 -9.46 8.10 -14.03
CA ALA A 109 -8.67 9.23 -14.52
C ALA A 109 -7.20 8.85 -14.77
N ALA A 110 -6.65 7.94 -13.95
CA ALA A 110 -5.32 7.36 -14.14
C ALA A 110 -5.25 6.30 -15.26
N ARG A 111 -6.37 6.04 -15.97
CA ARG A 111 -6.51 5.00 -17.02
C ARG A 111 -6.16 3.59 -16.54
N LEU A 112 -6.38 3.32 -15.26
CA LEU A 112 -6.18 1.99 -14.67
C LEU A 112 -7.49 1.21 -14.73
N ALA A 113 -7.43 -0.05 -15.17
CA ALA A 113 -8.62 -0.90 -15.30
C ALA A 113 -9.17 -1.29 -13.93
N LEU A 114 -10.45 -0.97 -13.67
CA LEU A 114 -11.17 -1.43 -12.47
C LEU A 114 -11.12 -2.97 -12.43
N GLY A 115 -10.55 -3.53 -11.36
CA GLY A 115 -10.55 -4.97 -11.15
C GLY A 115 -11.96 -5.48 -10.81
N THR A 116 -12.23 -6.76 -11.05
CA THR A 116 -13.52 -7.42 -10.73
C THR A 116 -13.94 -7.26 -9.26
N ALA A 117 -12.98 -7.18 -8.34
CA ALA A 117 -13.23 -6.95 -6.92
C ALA A 117 -13.80 -5.55 -6.61
N ALA A 118 -13.38 -4.51 -7.34
CA ALA A 118 -13.91 -3.15 -7.20
C ALA A 118 -15.37 -3.08 -7.68
N PHE A 119 -15.68 -3.76 -8.78
CA PHE A 119 -17.04 -3.85 -9.32
C PHE A 119 -17.99 -4.59 -8.37
N ASN A 120 -17.57 -5.75 -7.84
CA ASN A 120 -18.39 -6.52 -6.91
C ASN A 120 -18.62 -5.80 -5.57
N SER A 121 -17.66 -4.99 -5.11
CA SER A 121 -17.82 -4.20 -3.88
C SER A 121 -18.81 -3.04 -4.04
N LEU A 122 -18.97 -2.51 -5.26
CA LEU A 122 -19.97 -1.48 -5.59
C LEU A 122 -21.37 -2.04 -5.86
N VAL A 123 -21.46 -3.25 -6.43
CA VAL A 123 -22.75 -3.87 -6.75
C VAL A 123 -23.38 -4.56 -5.53
N SER A 124 -22.59 -4.94 -4.52
CA SER A 124 -23.10 -5.59 -3.30
C SER A 124 -23.84 -4.65 -2.32
N THR A 125 -23.99 -3.36 -2.64
CA THR A 125 -24.72 -2.38 -1.81
C THR A 125 -26.00 -1.87 -2.47
N ALA A 126 -26.51 -2.53 -3.50
CA ALA A 126 -27.83 -2.30 -4.10
C ALA A 126 -28.80 -3.44 -3.74
#